data_AF-A0A7X7LHS5-F1
#
_entry.id   AF-A0A7X7LHS5-F1
#
_cell.length_a   1.000
_cell.length_b   1.000
_cell.length_c   1.000
_cell.angle_alpha   90.00
_cell.angle_beta   90.00
_cell.angle_gamma   90.00
#
_symmetry.space_group_name_H-M   'P 1'
#
loop_
_entity.id
_entity.type
_entity.pdbx_description
1 polymer ?
#
loop_
_entity_poly.entity_id
_entity_poly.type
_entity_poly.pdbx_seq_one_letter_code
_entity_poly.pdbx_strand_id
1 'polypeptide(L)'
;NKIRQLLTFQLKQALEMLSDEDIQSFIGVNTWKEISYFSKENYEELTEWLFTISLIKEFLSEANNIQSQASMIELSTRAWIFSRDCMQNSEYKFDNLKKLVKAGIK
;
A
#
# COMPACT_ATOMS: atom_id res chain seq x y z
N ASN A 1 -17.26 -7.00 9.90
CA ASN A 1 -17.10 -5.54 9.64
C ASN A 1 -16.58 -5.37 8.22
N LYS A 2 -17.36 -4.76 7.32
CA LYS A 2 -17.09 -4.63 5.87
C LYS A 2 -15.76 -3.91 5.58
N ILE A 3 -15.43 -2.88 6.36
CA ILE A 3 -14.17 -2.11 6.21
C ILE A 3 -12.95 -3.01 6.45
N ARG A 4 -13.01 -3.88 7.47
CA ARG A 4 -11.92 -4.83 7.75
C ARG A 4 -11.70 -5.79 6.58
N GLN A 5 -12.79 -6.32 5.99
CA GLN A 5 -12.68 -7.22 4.84
C GLN A 5 -12.05 -6.53 3.62
N LEU A 6 -12.44 -5.28 3.35
CA LEU A 6 -11.86 -4.48 2.26
C LEU A 6 -10.38 -4.18 2.50
N LEU A 7 -10.00 -3.81 3.72
CA LEU A 7 -8.60 -3.60 4.07
C LEU A 7 -7.78 -4.89 3.89
N THR A 8 -8.28 -6.03 4.39
CA THR A 8 -7.66 -7.34 4.18
C THR A 8 -7.45 -7.64 2.70
N PHE A 9 -8.44 -7.34 1.85
CA PHE A 9 -8.33 -7.53 0.41
C PHE A 9 -7.25 -6.62 -0.21
N GLN A 10 -7.21 -5.33 0.16
CA GLN A 10 -6.17 -4.39 -0.31
C GLN A 10 -4.76 -4.84 0.09
N LEU A 11 -4.59 -5.34 1.32
CA LEU A 11 -3.29 -5.82 1.79
C LEU A 11 -2.81 -7.08 1.04
N LYS A 12 -3.74 -7.95 0.61
CA LYS A 12 -3.40 -9.08 -0.24
C LYS A 12 -2.94 -8.64 -1.62
N GLN A 13 -3.66 -7.71 -2.25
CA GLN A 13 -3.23 -7.13 -3.52
C GLN A 13 -1.88 -6.41 -3.39
N ALA A 14 -1.62 -5.71 -2.27
CA ALA A 14 -0.33 -5.10 -2.03
C ALA A 14 0.80 -6.14 -1.96
N LEU A 15 0.58 -7.30 -1.32
CA LEU A 15 1.59 -8.39 -1.32
C LEU A 15 1.83 -8.97 -2.71
N GLU A 16 0.77 -9.11 -3.51
CA GLU A 16 0.88 -9.55 -4.90
C GLU A 16 1.68 -8.54 -5.72
N MET A 17 1.40 -7.24 -5.58
CA MET A 17 2.18 -6.17 -6.21
C MET A 17 3.65 -6.19 -5.76
N LEU A 18 3.95 -6.43 -4.49
CA LEU A 18 5.33 -6.56 -4.01
C LEU A 18 6.02 -7.84 -4.52
N SER A 19 5.31 -8.75 -5.17
CA SER A 19 5.90 -9.93 -5.81
C SER A 19 6.07 -9.73 -7.32
N ASP A 20 5.51 -8.66 -7.88
CA ASP A 20 5.60 -8.30 -9.29
C ASP A 20 6.96 -7.68 -9.61
N GLU A 21 7.55 -8.08 -10.74
CA GLU A 21 8.91 -7.65 -11.14
C GLU A 21 8.94 -6.19 -11.59
N ASP A 22 7.90 -5.69 -12.26
CA ASP A 22 7.83 -4.31 -12.71
C ASP A 22 7.67 -3.37 -11.51
N ILE A 23 6.86 -3.76 -10.53
CA ILE A 23 6.74 -3.02 -9.26
C ILE A 23 8.06 -3.03 -8.50
N GLN A 24 8.75 -4.17 -8.42
CA GLN A 24 10.06 -4.26 -7.77
C GLN A 24 11.10 -3.36 -8.46
N SER A 25 11.09 -3.34 -9.79
CA SER A 25 11.94 -2.46 -10.60
C SER A 25 11.61 -0.99 -10.32
N PHE A 26 10.33 -0.63 -10.30
CA PHE A 26 9.85 0.73 -10.01
C PHE A 26 10.32 1.21 -8.63
N ILE A 27 10.10 0.42 -7.57
CA ILE A 27 10.50 0.80 -6.21
C ILE A 27 12.01 0.63 -5.96
N GLY A 28 12.79 0.26 -6.98
CA GLY A 28 14.24 0.17 -6.91
C GLY A 28 14.75 -0.96 -6.03
N VAL A 29 14.13 -2.14 -6.08
CA VAL A 29 14.61 -3.31 -5.35
C VAL A 29 16.00 -3.71 -5.85
N ASN A 30 16.96 -3.76 -4.94
CA ASN A 30 18.32 -4.19 -5.22
C ASN A 30 18.87 -5.02 -4.06
N THR A 31 19.88 -5.85 -4.32
CA THR A 31 20.48 -6.72 -3.30
C THR A 31 21.90 -6.28 -3.00
N TRP A 32 22.20 -6.07 -1.72
CA TRP A 32 23.53 -5.75 -1.22
C TRP A 32 23.86 -6.65 -0.03
N LYS A 33 24.98 -7.38 -0.09
CA LYS A 33 25.39 -8.35 0.94
C LYS A 33 24.25 -9.28 1.38
N GLU A 34 23.59 -9.90 0.39
CA GLU A 34 22.48 -10.87 0.59
C GLU A 34 21.20 -10.26 1.20
N ILE A 35 21.14 -8.95 1.40
CA ILE A 35 19.94 -8.25 1.88
C ILE A 35 19.34 -7.46 0.72
N SER A 36 18.05 -7.68 0.45
CA SER A 36 17.31 -6.89 -0.52
C SER A 36 16.76 -5.62 0.12
N TYR A 37 17.06 -4.48 -0.49
CA TYR A 37 16.58 -3.15 -0.12
C TYR A 37 15.69 -2.57 -1.20
N PHE A 38 14.89 -1.58 -0.86
CA PHE A 38 14.12 -0.79 -1.82
C PHE A 38 14.37 0.72 -1.63
N SER A 39 14.13 1.52 -2.66
CA SER A 39 14.22 2.97 -2.60
C SER A 39 13.04 3.54 -1.81
N LYS A 40 13.34 4.27 -0.73
CA LYS A 40 12.33 5.00 0.05
C LYS A 40 11.51 5.93 -0.85
N GLU A 41 12.19 6.76 -1.65
CA GLU A 41 11.57 7.80 -2.46
C GLU A 41 10.62 7.18 -3.50
N ASN A 42 11.08 6.15 -4.21
CA ASN A 42 10.25 5.48 -5.22
C ASN A 42 9.05 4.76 -4.59
N TYR A 43 9.22 4.19 -3.39
CA TYR A 43 8.11 3.57 -2.68
C TYR A 43 7.09 4.61 -2.20
N GLU A 44 7.54 5.74 -1.64
CA GLU A 44 6.67 6.86 -1.28
C GLU A 44 5.88 7.32 -2.51
N GLU A 45 6.56 7.56 -3.63
CA GLU A 45 5.93 7.95 -4.90
C GLU A 45 4.87 6.93 -5.37
N LEU A 46 5.18 5.63 -5.38
CA LEU A 46 4.21 4.59 -5.74
C LEU A 46 2.94 4.69 -4.86
N THR A 47 3.14 4.78 -3.54
CA THR A 47 2.00 4.76 -2.60
C THR A 47 1.19 6.05 -2.64
N GLU A 48 1.81 7.19 -2.93
CA GLU A 48 1.14 8.46 -3.16
C GLU A 48 0.30 8.43 -4.44
N TRP A 49 0.81 7.84 -5.52
CA TRP A 49 0.03 7.63 -6.75
C TRP A 49 -1.16 6.70 -6.51
N LEU A 50 -0.98 5.58 -5.82
CA LEU A 50 -2.07 4.65 -5.50
C LEU A 50 -3.14 5.33 -4.63
N PHE A 51 -2.72 6.11 -3.63
CA PHE A 51 -3.64 6.87 -2.79
C PHE A 51 -4.40 7.92 -3.59
N THR A 52 -3.70 8.70 -4.41
CA THR A 52 -4.29 9.74 -5.27
C THR A 52 -5.31 9.16 -6.24
N ILE A 53 -4.98 8.05 -6.93
CA ILE A 53 -5.90 7.35 -7.82
C ILE A 53 -7.12 6.85 -7.04
N SER A 54 -6.94 6.33 -5.83
CA SER A 54 -8.05 5.90 -4.96
C SER A 54 -9.00 7.07 -4.65
N LEU A 55 -8.46 8.23 -4.28
CA LEU A 55 -9.27 9.43 -4.01
C LEU A 55 -10.00 9.92 -5.26
N ILE A 56 -9.31 9.99 -6.41
CA ILE A 56 -9.93 10.40 -7.68
C ILE A 56 -11.10 9.47 -8.03
N LYS A 57 -10.94 8.15 -7.87
CA LYS A 57 -12.02 7.18 -8.11
C LYS A 57 -13.24 7.45 -7.23
N GLU A 58 -13.03 7.78 -5.96
CA GLU A 58 -14.14 8.11 -5.05
C GLU A 58 -14.82 9.44 -5.41
N PHE A 59 -14.05 10.48 -5.76
CA PHE A 59 -14.60 11.79 -6.15
C PHE A 59 -15.32 11.77 -7.50
N LEU A 60 -14.87 10.93 -8.43
CA LEU A 60 -15.52 10.74 -9.73
C LEU A 60 -16.67 9.73 -9.68
N SER A 61 -16.81 8.99 -8.58
CA SER A 61 -17.94 8.07 -8.44
C SER A 61 -19.25 8.86 -8.35
N GLU A 62 -20.27 8.45 -9.11
CA GLU A 62 -21.64 8.96 -9.00
C GLU A 62 -22.32 8.50 -7.70
N ALA A 63 -21.56 8.24 -6.64
CA ALA A 63 -22.09 7.74 -5.38
C ALA A 63 -22.97 8.82 -4.74
N ASN A 64 -24.28 8.59 -4.78
CA ASN A 64 -25.30 9.46 -4.18
C ASN A 64 -25.28 9.45 -2.63
N ASN A 65 -24.26 8.87 -2.00
CA ASN A 65 -24.18 8.69 -0.55
C ASN A 65 -22.82 9.15 0.00
N ILE A 66 -22.82 10.36 0.56
CA ILE A 66 -21.67 11.00 1.22
C ILE A 66 -21.06 10.10 2.30
N GLN A 67 -21.88 9.36 3.06
CA GLN A 67 -21.38 8.48 4.12
C GLN A 67 -20.55 7.32 3.56
N SER A 68 -20.95 6.79 2.39
CA SER A 68 -20.21 5.72 1.72
C SER A 68 -18.87 6.25 1.20
N GLN A 69 -18.87 7.41 0.55
CA GLN A 69 -17.65 8.06 0.06
C GLN A 69 -16.68 8.36 1.22
N ALA A 70 -17.18 8.95 2.32
CA ALA A 70 -16.38 9.22 3.50
C ALA A 70 -15.71 7.95 4.07
N SER A 71 -16.44 6.82 4.09
CA SER A 71 -15.91 5.54 4.55
C SER A 71 -14.80 5.00 3.64
N MET A 72 -14.91 5.21 2.33
CA MET A 72 -13.90 4.78 1.35
C MET A 72 -12.65 5.67 1.37
N ILE A 73 -12.82 6.97 1.57
CA ILE A 73 -11.72 7.91 1.80
C ILE A 73 -10.98 7.54 3.09
N GLU A 74 -11.71 7.25 4.18
CA GLU A 74 -11.11 6.79 5.45
C GLU A 74 -10.31 5.51 5.24
N LEU A 75 -10.87 4.52 4.54
CA LEU A 75 -10.18 3.27 4.22
C LEU A 75 -8.89 3.52 3.43
N SER A 76 -8.95 4.34 2.38
CA SER A 76 -7.78 4.67 1.54
C SER A 76 -6.70 5.38 2.35
N THR A 77 -7.10 6.31 3.22
CA THR A 77 -6.19 7.06 4.10
C THR A 77 -5.51 6.11 5.09
N ARG A 78 -6.26 5.19 5.69
CA ARG A 78 -5.72 4.18 6.62
C ARG A 78 -4.76 3.23 5.93
N ALA A 79 -5.06 2.79 4.71
CA ALA A 79 -4.18 1.93 3.93
C ALA A 79 -2.86 2.65 3.59
N TRP A 80 -2.93 3.93 3.20
CA TRP A 80 -1.75 4.74 2.93
C TRP A 80 -0.89 4.95 4.18
N ILE A 81 -1.48 5.33 5.32
CA ILE A 81 -0.77 5.47 6.61
C ILE A 81 -0.10 4.15 6.99
N PHE A 82 -0.83 3.04 6.93
CA PHE A 82 -0.28 1.71 7.23
C PHE A 82 0.91 1.35 6.34
N SER A 83 0.83 1.69 5.04
CA SER A 83 1.92 1.47 4.09
C SER A 83 3.19 2.26 4.49
N ARG A 84 3.03 3.53 4.90
CA ARG A 84 4.14 4.36 5.38
C ARG A 84 4.75 3.83 6.66
N ASP A 85 3.92 3.37 7.60
CA ASP A 85 4.40 2.73 8.83
C ASP A 85 5.20 1.46 8.51
N CYS A 86 4.70 0.61 7.59
CA CYS A 86 5.43 -0.58 7.17
C CYS A 86 6.77 -0.23 6.52
N MET A 87 6.80 0.79 5.66
CA MET A 87 8.03 1.27 5.04
C MET A 87 9.05 1.69 6.09
N GLN A 88 8.68 2.56 7.02
CA GLN A 88 9.58 3.07 8.06
C GLN A 88 10.09 1.93 8.95
N ASN A 89 9.19 1.05 9.41
CA ASN A 89 9.54 -0.06 10.30
C ASN A 89 10.26 -1.22 9.59
N SER A 90 10.27 -1.25 8.26
CA SER A 90 11.03 -2.24 7.50
C SER A 90 12.54 -1.95 7.50
N GLU A 91 12.94 -0.74 7.91
CA GLU A 91 14.31 -0.21 7.71
C GLU A 91 14.74 -0.28 6.24
N TYR A 92 13.78 -0.11 5.33
CA TYR A 92 13.94 -0.21 3.88
C TYR A 92 14.41 -1.59 3.37
N LYS A 93 14.33 -2.63 4.22
CA LYS A 93 14.60 -4.02 3.83
C LYS A 93 13.34 -4.62 3.21
N PHE A 94 13.44 -5.03 1.96
CA PHE A 94 12.31 -5.45 1.14
C PHE A 94 11.55 -6.66 1.73
N ASP A 95 12.27 -7.64 2.25
CA ASP A 95 11.64 -8.79 2.91
C ASP A 95 10.95 -8.42 4.23
N ASN A 96 11.46 -7.42 4.95
CA ASN A 96 10.81 -6.92 6.17
C ASN A 96 9.52 -6.17 5.82
N LEU A 97 9.52 -5.38 4.75
CA LEU A 97 8.32 -4.73 4.23
C LEU A 97 7.23 -5.77 3.93
N LYS A 98 7.54 -6.82 3.17
CA LYS A 98 6.59 -7.91 2.88
C LYS A 98 6.06 -8.58 4.15
N LYS A 99 6.93 -8.82 5.15
CA LYS A 99 6.52 -9.39 6.45
C LYS A 99 5.55 -8.48 7.20
N LEU A 100 5.82 -7.18 7.24
CA LEU A 100 4.98 -6.19 7.92
C LEU A 100 3.61 -6.06 7.26
N VAL A 101 3.57 -5.98 5.93
CA VAL A 101 2.31 -5.96 5.16
C VAL A 101 1.50 -7.24 5.42
N LYS A 102 2.17 -8.41 5.38
CA LYS A 102 1.52 -9.69 5.69
C LYS A 102 1.00 -9.77 7.12
N ALA A 103 1.70 -9.21 8.09
CA ALA A 103 1.25 -9.16 9.48
C ALA A 103 0.01 -8.27 9.69
N GLY A 104 -0.26 -7.32 8.79
CA GLY A 104 -1.48 -6.52 8.77
C GLY A 104 -2.73 -7.29 8.33
N ILE A 105 -2.57 -8.45 7.68
CA ILE A 105 -3.66 -9.35 7.29
C ILE A 105 -4.09 -10.14 8.53
N LYS A 106 -5.04 -9.59 9.32
CA LYS A 106 -5.62 -10.24 10.50
C LYS A 106 -7.14 -10.25 10.47
#